data_AF-J9GT08-F1
#
_entry.id   AF-J9GT08-F1
#
_cell.length_a   1.000
_cell.length_b   1.000
_cell.length_c   1.000
_cell.angle_alpha   90.00
_cell.angle_beta   90.00
_cell.angle_gamma   90.00
#
_symmetry.space_group_name_H-M   'P 1'
#
loop_
_entity.id
_entity.type
_entity.pdbx_description
1 polymer ?
#
loop_
_entity_poly.entity_id
_entity_poly.type
_entity_poly.pdbx_seq_one_letter_code
_entity_poly.pdbx_strand_id
1 'polypeptide(L)' 'MDATSSAVELKIEDMPNGEYTVYVFHDANSNQVLDKDANQIPVERCAIRQIRVTDKKKTFQIVLKDIQKQVKDK' A
#
# COMPACT_ATOMS: atom_id res chain seq x y z
N MET A 1 -1.77 2.82 -22.51
CA MET A 1 -2.95 2.98 -21.65
C MET A 1 -2.62 4.08 -20.68
N ASP A 2 -3.29 5.23 -20.81
CA ASP A 2 -3.27 6.25 -19.76
C ASP A 2 -4.06 5.70 -18.57
N ALA A 3 -3.38 5.53 -17.42
CA ALA A 3 -4.01 5.08 -16.19
C ALA A 3 -4.87 6.22 -15.60
N THR A 4 -6.08 6.40 -16.14
CA THR A 4 -7.03 7.44 -15.72
C THR A 4 -7.94 7.00 -14.56
N SER A 5 -7.85 5.77 -14.07
CA SER A 5 -8.57 5.32 -12.87
C SER A 5 -7.65 5.30 -11.65
N SER A 6 -7.96 6.15 -10.66
CA SER A 6 -7.21 6.41 -9.43
C SER A 6 -7.10 5.26 -8.42
N ALA A 7 -7.66 4.09 -8.72
CA ALA A 7 -7.71 2.93 -7.84
C ALA A 7 -7.36 1.64 -8.59
N VAL A 8 -6.56 0.78 -7.94
CA VAL A 8 -6.25 -0.58 -8.38
C VAL A 8 -6.99 -1.54 -7.46
N GLU A 9 -7.73 -2.48 -8.04
CA GLU A 9 -8.36 -3.57 -7.29
C GLU A 9 -7.49 -4.82 -7.32
N LEU A 10 -7.19 -5.35 -6.13
CA LEU A 10 -6.44 -6.59 -5.95
C LEU A 10 -7.35 -7.61 -5.27
N LYS A 11 -7.44 -8.82 -5.83
CA LYS A 11 -8.15 -9.95 -5.25
C LYS A 11 -7.14 -10.98 -4.75
N ILE A 12 -7.23 -11.33 -3.48
CA ILE A 12 -6.49 -12.44 -2.88
C ILE A 12 -7.50 -13.57 -2.66
N GLU A 13 -7.25 -14.72 -3.28
CA GLU A 13 -8.12 -15.90 -3.16
C GLU A 13 -7.73 -16.75 -1.96
N ASP A 14 -8.68 -17.55 -1.47
CA ASP A 14 -8.49 -18.51 -0.37
C ASP A 14 -7.90 -17.95 0.93
N MET A 15 -8.15 -16.67 1.21
CA MET A 15 -7.69 -16.00 2.42
C MET A 15 -8.58 -16.37 3.63
N PRO A 16 -8.04 -17.03 4.68
CA PRO A 16 -8.81 -17.38 5.87
C PRO A 16 -9.30 -16.15 6.65
N ASN A 17 -10.27 -16.36 7.54
CA ASN A 17 -10.64 -15.35 8.53
C ASN A 17 -9.50 -15.19 9.55
N GLY A 18 -9.13 -13.95 9.85
CA GLY A 18 -7.96 -13.68 10.69
C GLY A 18 -7.54 -12.21 10.67
N GLU A 19 -6.44 -11.93 11.38
CA GLU A 19 -5.79 -10.62 11.39
C GLU A 19 -4.54 -10.64 10.51
N TYR A 20 -4.37 -9.60 9.70
CA TYR A 20 -3.31 -9.52 8.71
C TYR A 20 -2.74 -8.10 8.68
N THR A 21 -1.44 -8.00 8.40
CA THR A 21 -0.82 -6.73 8.06
C THR A 21 -0.52 -6.72 6.56
N VAL A 22 -1.09 -5.75 5.85
CA VAL A 22 -0.86 -5.54 4.42
C VAL A 22 0.17 -4.43 4.24
N TYR A 23 1.21 -4.73 3.46
CA TYR A 23 2.24 -3.79 3.04
C TYR A 23 2.12 -3.62 1.52
N VAL A 24 1.97 -2.38 1.05
CA VAL A 24 1.85 -2.07 -0.38
C VAL A 24 2.69 -0.84 -0.70
N PHE A 25 3.36 -0.85 -1.85
CA PHE A 25 4.01 0.32 -2.42
C PHE A 25 3.82 0.35 -3.94
N HIS A 26 3.92 1.55 -4.50
CA HIS A 26 3.92 1.74 -5.95
C HIS A 26 5.38 1.77 -6.44
N ASP A 27 5.82 0.66 -7.02
CA ASP A 27 7.10 0.55 -7.70
C ASP A 27 7.10 1.44 -8.96
N ALA A 28 7.77 2.58 -8.86
CA ALA A 28 7.79 3.60 -9.90
C ALA A 28 8.90 3.38 -10.95
N ASN A 29 9.86 2.48 -10.67
CA ASN A 29 11.05 2.29 -11.51
C ASN A 29 11.34 0.83 -11.88
N SER A 30 10.41 -0.08 -11.57
CA SER A 30 10.45 -1.52 -11.88
C SER A 30 11.58 -2.30 -11.20
N ASN A 31 12.01 -1.89 -10.01
CA ASN A 31 13.07 -2.56 -9.25
C ASN A 31 12.56 -3.55 -8.18
N GLN A 32 11.23 -3.66 -8.01
CA GLN A 32 10.55 -4.54 -7.06
C GLN A 32 10.93 -4.32 -5.58
N VAL A 33 11.49 -3.16 -5.23
CA VAL A 33 11.84 -2.81 -3.85
C VAL A 33 11.24 -1.45 -3.49
N LEU A 34 10.86 -1.29 -2.22
CA LEU A 34 10.45 0.02 -1.72
C LEU A 34 11.69 0.90 -1.58
N ASP A 35 11.84 1.84 -2.50
CA ASP A 35 12.96 2.77 -2.48
C ASP A 35 12.90 3.71 -1.27
N LYS A 36 14.07 4.03 -0.74
CA LYS A 36 14.25 4.91 0.42
C LYS A 36 15.37 5.91 0.19
N ASP A 37 15.26 7.06 0.84
CA ASP A 37 16.34 8.04 0.88
C ASP A 37 17.45 7.64 1.86
N ALA A 38 18.47 8.50 1.99
CA ALA A 38 19.59 8.29 2.91
C ALA A 38 19.15 8.18 4.39
N ASN A 39 17.98 8.71 4.75
CA ASN A 39 17.39 8.64 6.10
C ASN A 39 16.43 7.46 6.27
N GLN A 40 16.41 6.51 5.33
CA GLN A 40 15.51 5.36 5.31
C GLN A 40 14.02 5.73 5.17
N ILE A 41 13.71 6.94 4.70
CA ILE A 41 12.32 7.38 4.47
C ILE A 41 11.87 6.88 3.09
N PRO A 42 10.71 6.21 2.97
CA PRO A 42 10.17 5.79 1.68
C PRO A 42 10.04 6.96 0.71
N VAL A 43 10.65 6.82 -0.47
CA VAL A 43 10.52 7.84 -1.53
C VAL A 43 9.32 7.60 -2.43
N GLU A 44 8.85 6.36 -2.48
CA GLU A 44 7.66 5.94 -3.22
C GLU A 44 6.41 5.97 -2.32
N ARG A 45 5.24 6.06 -2.96
CA ARG A 45 3.97 6.02 -2.22
C ARG A 45 3.77 4.61 -1.66
N CYS A 46 3.56 4.53 -0.35
CA CYS A 46 3.40 3.26 0.35
C CYS A 46 2.30 3.32 1.41
N ALA A 47 1.88 2.14 1.88
CA ALA A 47 0.97 1.99 2.99
C ALA A 47 1.27 0.72 3.78
N ILE A 48 1.09 0.81 5.10
CA ILE A 48 1.04 -0.33 6.01
C ILE A 48 -0.33 -0.29 6.68
N ARG A 49 -1.08 -1.38 6.57
CA ARG A 49 -2.45 -1.45 7.12
C ARG A 49 -2.71 -2.79 7.77
N GLN A 50 -3.11 -2.75 9.04
CA GLN A 50 -3.71 -3.90 9.69
C GLN A 50 -5.18 -4.04 9.26
N ILE A 51 -5.56 -5.26 8.87
CA ILE A 51 -6.92 -5.63 8.47
C ILE A 51 -7.35 -6.86 9.26
N ARG A 52 -8.67 -6.98 9.46
CA ARG A 52 -9.28 -8.18 10.03
C ARG A 52 -10.29 -8.73 9.04
N VAL A 53 -9.98 -9.88 8.48
CA VAL A 53 -10.82 -10.61 7.53
C VAL A 53 -11.84 -11.44 8.31
N THR A 54 -13.10 -11.28 7.93
CA THR A 54 -14.23 -12.04 8.47
C THR A 54 -15.20 -12.34 7.34
N ASP A 55 -16.16 -13.23 7.57
CA ASP A 55 -17.19 -13.53 6.58
C ASP A 55 -17.99 -12.29 6.14
N LYS A 56 -18.13 -11.30 7.03
CA LYS A 56 -18.85 -10.04 6.79
C LYS A 56 -17.97 -8.91 6.24
N LYS A 57 -16.64 -9.04 6.28
CA LYS A 57 -15.70 -7.99 5.89
C LYS A 57 -14.51 -8.59 5.15
N LYS A 58 -14.59 -8.53 3.82
CA LYS A 58 -13.57 -9.08 2.89
C LYS A 58 -12.96 -8.03 1.96
N THR A 59 -13.53 -6.83 1.90
CA THR A 59 -13.02 -5.72 1.09
C THR A 59 -12.43 -4.65 1.99
N PHE A 60 -11.23 -4.18 1.65
CA PHE A 60 -10.50 -3.17 2.41
C PHE A 60 -9.94 -2.11 1.47
N GLN A 61 -10.12 -0.84 1.83
CA GLN A 61 -9.49 0.27 1.15
C GLN A 61 -8.11 0.53 1.77
N ILE A 62 -7.08 0.56 0.93
CA ILE A 62 -5.71 0.90 1.31
C ILE A 62 -5.30 2.13 0.51
N VAL A 63 -5.01 3.23 1.21
CA VAL A 63 -4.60 4.49 0.59
C VAL A 63 -3.10 4.63 0.70
N LEU A 64 -2.41 4.64 -0.44
CA LEU A 64 -0.98 4.90 -0.49
C LEU A 64 -0.70 6.35 -0.16
N LYS A 65 0.29 6.58 0.71
CA LYS A 65 0.66 7.91 1.17
C LYS A 65 2.04 8.29 0.68
N ASP A 66 2.23 9.59 0.43
CA ASP A 66 3.53 10.19 0.27
C ASP A 66 4.12 10.48 1.65
N ILE A 67 5.10 9.67 2.07
CA ILE A 67 5.72 9.78 3.40
C ILE A 67 6.68 10.97 3.44
N GLN A 68 7.41 11.25 2.36
CA GLN A 68 8.31 12.40 2.29
C GLN A 68 7.57 13.71 2.54
N LYS A 69 6.40 13.88 1.91
CA LYS A 69 5.57 15.07 2.12
C LYS A 69 5.12 15.22 3.57
N GLN A 70 4.68 14.13 4.19
CA GLN A 70 4.27 14.14 5.61
C GLN A 70 5.40 14.43 6.60
N VAL A 71 6.64 14.09 6.25
CA VAL A 71 7.82 14.42 7.08
C VAL A 71 8.21 15.89 6.89
N LYS A 72 8.13 16.43 5.68
CA LYS A 72 8.47 17.83 5.37
C LYS A 72 7.43 18.84 5.89
N ASP A 73 6.18 18.43 6.00
CA ASP A 73 5.09 19.25 6.53
C ASP A 73 5.01 19.24 8.08
N LYS A 74 5.97 18.62 8.76
CA LYS A 74 6.11 18.60 10.24
C LYS A 74 7.22 19.53 10.70
#